data_AF-A0A953EQW5-F1
#
_entry.id   AF-A0A953EQW5-F1
#
_cell.length_a   1.000
_cell.length_b   1.000
_cell.length_c   1.000
_cell.angle_alpha   90.00
_cell.angle_beta   90.00
_cell.angle_gamma   90.00
#
_symmetry.space_group_name_H-M   'P 1'
#
loop_
_entity.id
_entity.type
_entity.pdbx_description
1 polymer ?
#
loop_
_entity_poly.entity_id
_entity_poly.type
_entity_poly.pdbx_seq_one_letter_code
_entity_poly.pdbx_strand_id
1 'polypeptide(L)'
;MVDAPVPDGTYDVFVVDALAHPDQPDSVTSVEVTIVAGGLKGEVLVLGARGISGSDIDLIGMPATLTVIDGVPALVIDSDA
;
A
#
# COMPACT_ATOMS: atom_id res chain seq x y z
N MET A 1 13.46 2.02 -15.45
CA MET A 1 13.57 0.66 -14.89
C MET A 1 12.25 0.42 -14.20
N VAL A 2 11.38 -0.41 -14.78
CA VAL A 2 10.19 -0.85 -14.06
C VAL A 2 10.68 -1.94 -13.10
N ASP A 3 10.38 -1.81 -11.82
CA ASP A 3 10.77 -2.85 -10.87
C ASP A 3 10.11 -4.17 -11.25
N ALA A 4 10.77 -5.28 -10.95
CA ALA A 4 10.21 -6.59 -11.23
C ALA A 4 8.90 -6.76 -10.45
N PRO A 5 7.86 -7.42 -11.02
CA PRO A 5 6.63 -7.66 -10.29
C PRO A 5 6.94 -8.47 -9.03
N VAL A 6 6.44 -7.98 -7.89
CA VAL A 6 6.48 -8.70 -6.61
C VAL A 6 5.82 -10.07 -6.81
N PRO A 7 6.41 -11.17 -6.33
CA PRO A 7 5.81 -12.50 -6.43
C PRO A 7 4.41 -12.55 -5.81
N ASP A 8 3.62 -13.54 -6.22
CA ASP A 8 2.35 -13.82 -5.55
C ASP A 8 2.62 -14.23 -4.08
N GLY A 9 1.79 -13.72 -3.18
CA GLY A 9 1.99 -13.92 -1.75
C GLY A 9 1.24 -12.91 -0.89
N THR A 10 1.47 -13.01 0.41
CA THR A 10 0.94 -12.09 1.42
C THR A 10 2.10 -11.47 2.16
N TYR A 11 2.05 -10.14 2.32
CA TYR A 11 3.12 -9.33 2.84
C TYR A 11 2.57 -8.39 3.91
N ASP A 12 3.21 -8.39 5.07
CA ASP A 12 3.04 -7.34 6.05
C ASP A 12 3.77 -6.10 5.52
N VAL A 13 3.04 -4.99 5.40
CA VAL A 13 3.57 -3.74 4.87
C VAL A 13 3.22 -2.57 5.78
N PHE A 14 3.91 -1.46 5.54
CA PHE A 14 3.69 -0.21 6.24
C PHE A 14 3.60 0.93 5.23
N VAL A 15 2.61 1.82 5.38
CA VAL A 15 2.43 2.96 4.47
C VAL A 15 3.50 4.00 4.75
N VAL A 16 4.31 4.32 3.74
CA VAL A 16 5.38 5.32 3.83
C VAL A 16 5.00 6.66 3.21
N ASP A 17 4.14 6.64 2.19
CA ASP A 17 3.61 7.84 1.54
C ASP A 17 2.21 7.57 0.96
N ALA A 18 1.43 8.63 0.77
CA ALA A 18 0.13 8.54 0.13
C ALA A 18 -0.17 9.84 -0.63
N LEU A 19 -0.79 9.70 -1.81
CA LEU A 19 -1.14 10.85 -2.65
C LEU A 19 -2.63 11.12 -2.60
N ALA A 20 -3.03 12.24 -1.99
CA ALA A 20 -4.42 12.68 -1.93
C ALA A 20 -5.11 12.72 -3.30
N HIS A 21 -6.39 12.36 -3.34
CA HIS A 21 -7.19 12.51 -4.53
C HIS A 21 -7.61 13.98 -4.71
N PRO A 22 -7.42 14.58 -5.90
CA PRO A 22 -7.62 16.02 -6.11
C PRO A 22 -9.06 16.48 -5.83
N ASP A 23 -10.04 15.63 -6.16
CA ASP A 23 -11.47 15.95 -6.01
C ASP A 23 -12.15 15.28 -4.80
N GLN A 24 -11.42 14.47 -4.02
CA GLN A 24 -11.99 13.64 -2.94
C GLN A 24 -11.02 13.64 -1.75
N PRO A 25 -11.10 14.62 -0.84
CA PRO A 25 -10.08 14.87 0.18
C PRO A 25 -9.90 13.71 1.18
N ASP A 26 -10.92 12.87 1.36
CA ASP A 26 -10.87 11.69 2.24
C ASP A 26 -10.53 10.41 1.47
N SER A 27 -9.77 10.53 0.38
CA SER A 27 -9.32 9.40 -0.42
C SER A 27 -7.98 9.68 -1.08
N VAL A 28 -7.32 8.62 -1.55
CA VAL A 28 -6.00 8.67 -2.19
C VAL A 28 -6.01 8.03 -3.57
N THR A 29 -5.11 8.49 -4.43
CA THR A 29 -4.89 7.98 -5.79
C THR A 29 -3.72 7.01 -5.88
N SER A 30 -2.77 7.11 -4.93
CA SER A 30 -1.60 6.27 -4.85
C SER A 30 -1.19 6.07 -3.39
N VAL A 31 -0.61 4.92 -3.08
CA VAL A 31 0.02 4.64 -1.79
C VAL A 31 1.38 4.02 -2.03
N GLU A 32 2.38 4.47 -1.29
CA GLU A 32 3.68 3.85 -1.24
C GLU A 32 3.78 3.03 0.04
N VAL A 33 4.19 1.77 -0.09
CA VAL A 33 4.28 0.83 1.03
C VAL A 33 5.64 0.16 1.07
N THR A 34 6.12 -0.18 2.26
CA THR A 34 7.34 -0.98 2.43
C THR A 34 7.03 -2.32 3.08
N ILE A 35 7.63 -3.40 2.57
CA ILE A 35 7.52 -4.74 3.17
C ILE A 35 8.35 -4.80 4.45
N VAL A 36 7.73 -5.17 5.57
CA VAL A 36 8.40 -5.11 6.89
C VAL A 36 9.03 -6.43 7.34
N ALA A 37 8.70 -7.55 6.68
CA ALA A 37 9.12 -8.89 7.08
C ALA A 37 9.43 -9.81 5.87
N GLY A 38 10.05 -10.96 6.13
CA GLY A 38 10.33 -11.97 5.12
C GLY A 38 11.50 -11.65 4.18
N GLY A 39 11.62 -12.43 3.10
CA GLY A 39 12.75 -12.38 2.17
C GLY A 39 12.82 -11.11 1.31
N LEU A 40 11.72 -10.35 1.24
CA LEU A 40 11.61 -9.07 0.51
C LEU A 40 11.55 -7.87 1.46
N LYS A 41 11.96 -8.04 2.73
CA LYS A 41 11.96 -6.95 3.70
C LYS A 41 12.75 -5.75 3.20
N GLY A 42 12.14 -4.56 3.31
CA GLY A 42 12.71 -3.29 2.88
C GLY A 42 12.42 -2.94 1.42
N GLU A 43 11.79 -3.83 0.66
CA GLU A 43 11.27 -3.50 -0.66
C GLU A 43 10.18 -2.43 -0.55
N VAL A 44 10.15 -1.49 -1.51
CA VAL A 44 9.22 -0.36 -1.53
C VAL A 44 8.40 -0.42 -2.82
N LEU A 45 7.08 -0.32 -2.68
CA LEU A 45 6.13 -0.51 -3.77
C LEU A 45 5.19 0.68 -3.87
N VAL A 46 4.97 1.15 -5.09
CA VAL A 46 3.97 2.19 -5.40
C VAL A 46 2.74 1.53 -5.98
N LEU A 47 1.61 1.68 -5.31
CA LEU A 47 0.33 1.06 -5.65
C LEU A 47 -0.67 2.14 -6.08
N GLY A 48 -1.29 1.94 -7.24
CA GLY A 48 -2.45 2.73 -7.63
C GLY A 48 -3.63 2.40 -6.72
N ALA A 49 -4.18 3.41 -6.03
CA ALA A 49 -5.26 3.22 -5.07
C ALA A 49 -6.63 3.47 -5.73
N ARG A 50 -7.59 2.59 -5.42
CA ARG A 50 -9.00 2.79 -5.73
C ARG A 50 -9.83 2.37 -4.52
N GLY A 51 -10.57 3.30 -3.93
CA GLY A 51 -11.48 3.00 -2.82
C GLY A 51 -10.80 2.87 -1.45
N ILE A 52 -9.58 3.40 -1.27
CA ILE A 52 -9.01 3.61 0.07
C ILE A 52 -9.61 4.88 0.65
N SER A 53 -10.25 4.75 1.81
CA SER A 53 -10.77 5.86 2.61
C SER A 53 -9.72 6.37 3.60
N GLY A 54 -9.68 7.68 3.80
CA GLY A 54 -8.73 8.35 4.69
C GLY A 54 -7.96 9.43 3.95
N SER A 55 -7.52 10.46 4.69
CA SER A 55 -6.61 11.46 4.11
C SER A 55 -5.23 10.84 3.88
N ASP A 56 -4.44 11.46 3.01
CA ASP A 56 -3.04 11.10 2.78
C ASP A 56 -2.23 11.10 4.09
N ILE A 57 -2.41 12.12 4.92
CA ILE A 57 -1.71 12.25 6.20
C ILE A 57 -2.10 11.14 7.18
N ASP A 58 -3.39 10.77 7.25
CA ASP A 58 -3.86 9.75 8.20
C ASP A 58 -3.37 8.34 7.83
N LEU A 59 -3.14 8.10 6.53
CA LEU A 59 -2.68 6.80 6.04
C LEU A 59 -1.18 6.59 6.28
N ILE A 60 -0.38 7.65 6.28
CA ILE A 60 1.06 7.55 6.53
C ILE A 60 1.29 7.00 7.93
N GLY A 61 2.06 5.93 8.01
CA GLY A 61 2.34 5.28 9.29
C GLY A 61 1.39 4.13 9.63
N MET A 62 0.39 3.85 8.79
CA MET A 62 -0.54 2.77 9.06
C MET A 62 0.05 1.40 8.67
N PRO A 63 -0.07 0.38 9.53
CA PRO A 63 0.17 -0.99 9.14
C PRO A 63 -0.90 -1.46 8.14
N ALA A 64 -0.50 -2.36 7.25
CA ALA A 64 -1.39 -2.89 6.24
C ALA A 64 -0.94 -4.29 5.79
N THR A 65 -1.87 -5.03 5.21
CA THR A 65 -1.60 -6.30 4.55
C THR A 65 -1.71 -6.14 3.03
N LEU A 66 -0.65 -6.47 2.31
CA LEU A 66 -0.64 -6.57 0.85
C LEU A 66 -0.76 -8.03 0.44
N THR A 67 -1.73 -8.34 -0.41
CA THR A 67 -1.87 -9.65 -1.06
C THR A 67 -1.71 -9.51 -2.56
N VAL A 68 -0.89 -10.34 -3.18
CA VAL A 68 -0.69 -10.41 -4.63
C VAL A 68 -1.15 -11.77 -5.12
N ILE A 69 -2.12 -11.79 -6.04
CA ILE A 69 -2.65 -13.01 -6.66
C ILE A 69 -2.66 -12.79 -8.17
N ASP A 70 -2.04 -13.69 -8.93
CA ASP A 70 -1.89 -13.57 -10.38
C ASP A 70 -1.27 -12.21 -10.79
N GLY A 71 -0.35 -11.69 -9.98
CA GLY A 71 0.27 -10.37 -10.16
C GLY A 71 -0.63 -9.16 -9.86
N VAL A 72 -1.83 -9.38 -9.31
CA VAL A 72 -2.78 -8.30 -8.96
C VAL A 72 -2.68 -7.97 -7.48
N PRO A 73 -2.28 -6.74 -7.09
CA PRO A 73 -2.18 -6.34 -5.70
C PRO A 73 -3.54 -5.92 -5.12
N ALA A 74 -3.80 -6.35 -3.88
CA ALA A 74 -4.87 -5.88 -3.03
C ALA A 74 -4.29 -5.46 -1.68
N LEU A 75 -4.54 -4.22 -1.26
CA LEU A 75 -4.07 -3.65 -0.01
C LEU A 75 -5.24 -3.48 0.96
N VAL A 76 -5.06 -3.94 2.20
CA VAL A 76 -6.00 -3.72 3.31
C VAL A 76 -5.25 -2.98 4.41
N ILE A 77 -5.73 -1.78 4.75
CA ILE A 77 -5.18 -1.01 5.88
C ILE A 77 -5.74 -1.59 7.17
N ASP A 78 -4.87 -1.82 8.15
CA ASP A 78 -5.27 -2.35 9.44
C ASP A 78 -5.87 -1.20 10.26
N SER A 79 -7.16 -1.28 10.57
CA SER A 79 -7.79 -0.37 11.52
C SER A 79 -7.68 -0.96 12.92
N ASP A 80 -7.01 -0.26 13.85
CA ASP A 80 -7.14 -0.56 15.28
C ASP A 80 -8.64 -0.43 15.63
N ALA A 81 -9.24 -1.55 16.04
CA ALA A 81 -10.65 -1.65 16.42
C ALA A 81 -10.95 -0.97 17.77
#